data_AF-A0AAD6YVC4-F1
#
_entry.id   AF-A0AAD6YVC4-F1
#
_cell.length_a   1.000
_cell.length_b   1.000
_cell.length_c   1.000
_cell.angle_alpha   90.00
_cell.angle_beta   90.00
_cell.angle_gamma   90.00
#
_symmetry.space_group_name_H-M   'P 1'
#
loop_
_entity.id
_entity.type
_entity.pdbx_description
1 polymer ?
#
loop_
_entity_poly.entity_id
_entity_poly.type
_entity_poly.pdbx_seq_one_letter_code
_entity_poly.pdbx_strand_id
1 'polypeptide(L)'
;MSWPLHQTTFRLPRLEDTFSVFPDNGLNPNFSKIRPESRAWINQYTDSVCGPKMRAFMDNCNFELSNSYCFPYAGEAGLRATMDLTNILWLYDEFTDTVSGTEASDAALIVARALQDPDFDDGTWICRMMKSFKHNHIDRAGPNVARRFVDNFCTYVEIVGTEATLRERNEVLDIPSYIAFRRETSAVRTCFDLVEYCVGLDLPQHVHEDPIFLSGYNAAMDLVFWANDLFSYNMEQSKGHGGANVVTVIMKSKGVDLQTAIDFLSGYCEALTAQLQEARRILASRHDPVYCKDAVRVIDAFGDWVRGNDQWSFATERYFGKENHIVKKSRIVTLRAPFSDSLALTE
;
A
#
# COMPACT_ATOMS: atom_id res chain seq x y z
N MET A 1 3.69 6.93 -27.82
CA MET A 1 5.01 6.72 -28.47
C MET A 1 5.39 5.26 -28.31
N SER A 2 5.64 4.56 -29.41
CA SER A 2 5.99 3.14 -29.42
C SER A 2 7.45 2.96 -29.00
N TRP A 3 7.66 2.39 -27.80
CA TRP A 3 8.97 1.92 -27.35
C TRP A 3 9.46 0.73 -28.21
N PRO A 4 10.77 0.46 -28.31
CA PRO A 4 11.30 -0.54 -29.24
C PRO A 4 10.75 -1.95 -28.97
N LEU A 5 10.22 -2.58 -30.02
CA LEU A 5 9.54 -3.88 -30.09
C LEU A 5 10.43 -5.12 -29.79
N HIS A 6 11.48 -5.01 -28.97
CA HIS A 6 12.45 -6.11 -28.79
C HIS A 6 12.66 -6.59 -27.35
N GLN A 7 12.25 -5.84 -26.35
CA GLN A 7 12.37 -6.32 -24.97
C GLN A 7 11.21 -7.25 -24.65
N THR A 8 11.50 -8.53 -24.45
CA THR A 8 10.51 -9.56 -24.06
C THR A 8 10.60 -9.93 -22.59
N THR A 9 11.69 -9.55 -21.93
CA THR A 9 11.94 -9.82 -20.50
C THR A 9 12.64 -8.64 -19.84
N PHE A 10 12.51 -8.54 -18.53
CA PHE A 10 13.34 -7.66 -17.69
C PHE A 10 13.82 -8.41 -16.45
N ARG A 11 14.86 -7.87 -15.80
CA ARG A 11 15.43 -8.43 -14.59
C ARG A 11 15.06 -7.57 -13.38
N LEU A 12 14.47 -8.21 -12.38
CA LEU A 12 14.21 -7.61 -11.07
C LEU A 12 15.53 -7.41 -10.31
N PRO A 13 15.74 -6.26 -9.64
CA PRO A 13 16.80 -6.12 -8.66
C PRO A 13 16.58 -7.04 -7.47
N ARG A 14 17.64 -7.25 -6.69
CA ARG A 14 17.56 -7.97 -5.41
C ARG A 14 17.24 -6.99 -4.29
N LEU A 15 15.99 -6.50 -4.25
CA LEU A 15 15.56 -5.62 -3.17
C LEU A 15 15.68 -6.29 -1.79
N GLU A 16 15.64 -7.63 -1.73
CA GLU A 16 15.89 -8.38 -0.49
C GLU A 16 17.28 -8.11 0.10
N ASP A 17 18.28 -7.86 -0.74
CA ASP A 17 19.64 -7.56 -0.29
C ASP A 17 19.70 -6.12 0.24
N THR A 18 19.06 -5.18 -0.44
CA THR A 18 18.93 -3.77 0.00
C THR A 18 18.18 -3.68 1.33
N PHE A 19 17.08 -4.41 1.48
CA PHE A 19 16.23 -4.38 2.67
C PHE A 19 16.72 -5.30 3.80
N SER A 20 17.82 -6.03 3.58
CA SER A 20 18.41 -6.92 4.59
C SER A 20 18.87 -6.19 5.86
N VAL A 21 19.02 -4.87 5.79
CA VAL A 21 19.35 -4.01 6.92
C VAL A 21 18.24 -3.91 7.97
N PHE A 22 16.98 -4.18 7.59
CA PHE A 22 15.85 -4.26 8.51
C PHE A 22 15.72 -5.70 9.02
N PRO A 23 15.37 -5.93 10.29
CA PRO A 23 15.33 -7.28 10.87
C PRO A 23 14.30 -8.19 10.18
N ASP A 24 14.59 -9.49 10.11
CA ASP A 24 13.60 -10.50 9.74
C ASP A 24 12.83 -10.95 10.97
N ASN A 25 11.64 -10.39 11.18
CA ASN A 25 10.81 -10.69 12.34
C ASN A 25 9.84 -11.87 12.08
N GLY A 26 9.92 -12.52 10.93
CA GLY A 26 9.06 -13.63 10.55
C GLY A 26 7.60 -13.23 10.35
N LEU A 27 6.70 -14.22 10.41
CA LEU A 27 5.26 -14.00 10.29
C LEU A 27 4.62 -13.76 11.65
N ASN A 28 3.63 -12.86 11.70
CA ASN A 28 2.82 -12.68 12.89
C ASN A 28 2.18 -14.02 13.34
N PRO A 29 2.41 -14.46 14.59
CA PRO A 29 1.94 -15.77 15.07
C PRO A 29 0.41 -15.84 15.20
N ASN A 30 -0.29 -14.71 15.20
CA ASN A 30 -1.74 -14.65 15.35
C ASN A 30 -2.50 -14.79 14.02
N PHE A 31 -1.81 -14.88 12.87
CA PHE A 31 -2.42 -14.92 11.54
C PHE A 31 -3.56 -15.93 11.41
N SER A 32 -3.29 -17.20 11.74
CA SER A 32 -4.26 -18.28 11.58
C SER A 32 -5.51 -18.10 12.45
N LYS A 33 -5.38 -17.40 13.58
CA LYS A 33 -6.49 -17.10 14.49
C LYS A 33 -7.34 -15.93 13.99
N ILE A 34 -6.70 -14.85 13.56
CA ILE A 34 -7.37 -13.58 13.26
C ILE A 34 -7.93 -13.51 11.85
N ARG A 35 -7.27 -14.17 10.88
CA ARG A 35 -7.70 -14.15 9.47
C ARG A 35 -9.17 -14.59 9.26
N PRO A 36 -9.65 -15.72 9.83
CA PRO A 36 -11.04 -16.14 9.65
C PRO A 36 -12.05 -15.09 10.10
N GLU A 37 -11.76 -14.40 11.20
CA GLU A 37 -12.66 -13.37 11.73
C GLU A 37 -12.69 -12.13 10.82
N SER A 38 -11.52 -11.73 10.29
CA SER A 38 -11.42 -10.64 9.30
C SER A 38 -12.15 -10.98 7.99
N ARG A 39 -12.05 -12.24 7.52
CA ARG A 39 -12.81 -12.73 6.36
C ARG A 39 -14.30 -12.66 6.59
N ALA A 40 -14.76 -13.16 7.73
CA ALA A 40 -16.18 -13.14 8.07
C ALA A 40 -16.75 -11.71 8.13
N TRP A 41 -15.93 -10.72 8.48
CA TRP A 41 -16.37 -9.33 8.49
C TRP A 41 -16.48 -8.75 7.08
N ILE A 42 -15.43 -8.86 6.24
CA ILE A 42 -15.49 -8.27 4.89
C ILE A 42 -16.52 -8.96 3.99
N ASN A 43 -16.76 -10.26 4.17
CA ASN A 43 -17.72 -11.03 3.37
C ASN A 43 -19.16 -10.51 3.49
N GLN A 44 -19.50 -9.85 4.61
CA GLN A 44 -20.80 -9.19 4.77
C GLN A 44 -21.05 -8.08 3.73
N TYR A 45 -19.98 -7.54 3.14
CA TYR A 45 -20.04 -6.50 2.12
C TYR A 45 -19.75 -7.08 0.73
N THR A 46 -18.68 -7.86 0.58
CA THR A 46 -18.27 -8.40 -0.74
C THR A 46 -19.27 -9.40 -1.30
N ASP A 47 -20.02 -10.14 -0.48
CA ASP A 47 -21.07 -11.05 -0.96
C ASP A 47 -22.21 -10.30 -1.68
N SER A 48 -22.40 -9.02 -1.35
CA SER A 48 -23.43 -8.17 -1.96
C SER A 48 -22.96 -7.35 -3.16
N VAL A 49 -21.64 -7.15 -3.30
CA VAL A 49 -21.06 -6.22 -4.28
C VAL A 49 -20.21 -6.93 -5.33
N CYS A 50 -19.45 -7.95 -4.93
CA CYS A 50 -18.52 -8.65 -5.81
C CYS A 50 -19.19 -9.83 -6.50
N GLY A 51 -18.91 -10.04 -7.79
CA GLY A 51 -19.29 -11.25 -8.52
C GLY A 51 -18.47 -12.48 -8.10
N PRO A 52 -18.86 -13.70 -8.53
CA PRO A 52 -18.14 -14.92 -8.18
C PRO A 52 -16.67 -14.93 -8.60
N LYS A 53 -16.30 -14.33 -9.73
CA LYS A 53 -14.90 -14.28 -10.16
C LYS A 53 -14.10 -13.31 -9.30
N MET A 54 -14.63 -12.13 -9.01
CA MET A 54 -13.97 -11.15 -8.13
C MET A 54 -13.75 -11.72 -6.72
N ARG A 55 -14.75 -12.40 -6.13
CA ARG A 55 -14.57 -13.07 -4.83
C ARG A 55 -13.47 -14.13 -4.86
N ALA A 56 -13.44 -14.97 -5.89
CA ALA A 56 -12.37 -15.95 -6.06
C ALA A 56 -10.99 -15.32 -6.24
N PHE A 57 -10.91 -14.18 -6.94
CA PHE A 57 -9.68 -13.40 -7.07
C PHE A 57 -9.20 -12.87 -5.70
N MET A 58 -10.08 -12.22 -4.94
CA MET A 58 -9.76 -11.71 -3.60
C MET A 58 -9.30 -12.84 -2.65
N ASP A 59 -9.98 -13.99 -2.68
CA ASP A 59 -9.60 -15.16 -1.87
C ASP A 59 -8.21 -15.70 -2.22
N ASN A 60 -7.88 -15.76 -3.52
CA ASN A 60 -6.59 -16.27 -4.00
C ASN A 60 -5.43 -15.31 -3.72
N CYS A 61 -5.66 -14.00 -3.72
CA CYS A 61 -4.61 -13.03 -3.41
C CYS A 61 -4.18 -13.08 -1.94
N ASN A 62 -5.03 -13.59 -1.05
CA ASN A 62 -4.77 -13.78 0.38
C ASN A 62 -4.19 -12.50 1.02
N PHE A 63 -4.90 -11.39 0.84
CA PHE A 63 -4.40 -10.06 1.18
C PHE A 63 -4.08 -9.91 2.67
N GLU A 64 -4.79 -10.60 3.56
CA GLU A 64 -4.49 -10.63 4.99
C GLU A 64 -3.08 -11.12 5.31
N LEU A 65 -2.52 -11.98 4.46
CA LEU A 65 -1.17 -12.50 4.67
C LEU A 65 -0.14 -11.37 4.66
N SER A 66 -0.37 -10.29 3.90
CA SER A 66 0.54 -9.13 3.88
C SER A 66 0.70 -8.54 5.29
N ASN A 67 -0.39 -8.45 6.05
CA ASN A 67 -0.37 -7.93 7.42
C ASN A 67 0.47 -8.79 8.36
N SER A 68 0.61 -10.09 8.08
CA SER A 68 1.47 -10.97 8.88
C SER A 68 2.94 -10.74 8.63
N TYR A 69 3.30 -10.32 7.42
CA TYR A 69 4.66 -9.92 7.06
C TYR A 69 4.96 -8.49 7.54
N CYS A 70 4.03 -7.55 7.37
CA CYS A 70 4.25 -6.13 7.65
C CYS A 70 4.04 -5.71 9.11
N PHE A 71 3.25 -6.47 9.88
CA PHE A 71 3.02 -6.24 11.31
C PHE A 71 3.38 -7.48 12.14
N PRO A 72 4.64 -7.96 12.10
CA PRO A 72 5.03 -9.18 12.80
C PRO A 72 4.88 -9.08 14.33
N TYR A 73 4.91 -7.85 14.87
CA TYR A 73 4.79 -7.52 16.28
C TYR A 73 3.34 -7.29 16.78
N ALA A 74 2.36 -7.14 15.88
CA ALA A 74 1.02 -6.72 16.29
C ALA A 74 0.33 -7.79 17.15
N GLY A 75 -0.27 -7.35 18.25
CA GLY A 75 -1.22 -8.17 19.01
C GLY A 75 -2.50 -8.45 18.21
N GLU A 76 -3.36 -9.33 18.73
CA GLU A 76 -4.59 -9.78 18.05
C GLU A 76 -5.48 -8.62 17.57
N ALA A 77 -5.72 -7.63 18.43
CA ALA A 77 -6.57 -6.48 18.08
C ALA A 77 -5.92 -5.57 17.02
N GLY A 78 -4.61 -5.36 17.08
CA GLY A 78 -3.86 -4.59 16.08
C GLY A 78 -3.87 -5.30 14.73
N LEU A 79 -3.52 -6.59 14.71
CA LEU A 79 -3.53 -7.40 13.50
C LEU A 79 -4.92 -7.47 12.88
N ARG A 80 -5.97 -7.53 13.71
CA ARG A 80 -7.35 -7.53 13.22
C ARG A 80 -7.71 -6.22 12.52
N ALA A 81 -7.35 -5.08 13.12
CA ALA A 81 -7.59 -3.77 12.53
C ALA A 81 -6.86 -3.61 11.19
N THR A 82 -5.60 -4.05 11.09
CA THR A 82 -4.81 -3.91 9.86
C THR A 82 -5.29 -4.84 8.74
N MET A 83 -5.73 -6.06 9.07
CA MET A 83 -6.38 -6.95 8.09
C MET A 83 -7.70 -6.38 7.57
N ASP A 84 -8.55 -5.84 8.46
CA ASP A 84 -9.82 -5.23 8.06
C ASP A 84 -9.58 -3.98 7.20
N LEU A 85 -8.59 -3.15 7.55
CA LEU A 85 -8.15 -2.01 6.72
C LEU A 85 -7.68 -2.48 5.34
N THR A 86 -6.80 -3.47 5.30
CA THR A 86 -6.26 -3.99 4.04
C THR A 86 -7.38 -4.45 3.11
N ASN A 87 -8.42 -5.10 3.63
CA ASN A 87 -9.57 -5.46 2.81
C ASN A 87 -10.34 -4.28 2.25
N ILE A 88 -10.55 -3.25 3.07
CA ILE A 88 -11.21 -2.02 2.65
C ILE A 88 -10.42 -1.45 1.48
N LEU A 89 -9.09 -1.33 1.63
CA LEU A 89 -8.22 -0.77 0.60
C LEU A 89 -8.32 -1.56 -0.71
N TRP A 90 -8.26 -2.89 -0.66
CA TRP A 90 -8.39 -3.71 -1.87
C TRP A 90 -9.78 -3.62 -2.51
N LEU A 91 -10.84 -3.68 -1.71
CA LEU A 91 -12.20 -3.56 -2.23
C LEU A 91 -12.45 -2.18 -2.84
N TYR A 92 -11.91 -1.13 -2.20
CA TYR A 92 -12.03 0.24 -2.68
C TYR A 92 -11.24 0.43 -3.98
N ASP A 93 -10.01 -0.07 -4.06
CA ASP A 93 -9.16 -0.04 -5.27
C ASP A 93 -9.86 -0.70 -6.46
N GLU A 94 -10.31 -1.95 -6.31
CA GLU A 94 -11.03 -2.68 -7.36
C GLU A 94 -12.36 -2.01 -7.77
N PHE A 95 -13.04 -1.34 -6.83
CA PHE A 95 -14.21 -0.52 -7.15
C PHE A 95 -13.82 0.71 -7.97
N THR A 96 -12.86 1.51 -7.49
CA THR A 96 -12.43 2.76 -8.14
C THR A 96 -11.80 2.54 -9.51
N ASP A 97 -11.22 1.37 -9.76
CA ASP A 97 -10.66 1.00 -11.06
C ASP A 97 -11.69 0.80 -12.18
N THR A 98 -12.97 0.66 -11.81
CA THR A 98 -14.06 0.34 -12.76
C THR A 98 -15.07 1.46 -12.96
N VAL A 99 -14.94 2.56 -12.22
CA VAL A 99 -15.89 3.68 -12.24
C VAL A 99 -15.23 4.96 -12.75
N SER A 100 -16.04 5.94 -13.14
CA SER A 100 -15.56 7.26 -13.56
C SER A 100 -14.98 8.07 -12.40
N GLY A 101 -14.20 9.10 -12.71
CA GLY A 101 -13.69 10.03 -11.69
C GLY A 101 -14.79 10.70 -10.85
N THR A 102 -15.98 10.94 -11.42
CA THR A 102 -17.15 11.48 -10.69
C THR A 102 -17.70 10.47 -9.68
N GLU A 103 -17.90 9.21 -10.11
CA GLU A 103 -18.39 8.15 -9.22
C GLU A 103 -17.40 7.85 -8.08
N ALA A 104 -16.10 7.88 -8.37
CA ALA A 104 -15.06 7.77 -7.36
C ALA A 104 -15.10 8.94 -6.35
N SER A 105 -15.37 10.15 -6.81
CA SER A 105 -15.52 11.34 -5.95
C SER A 105 -16.76 11.26 -5.05
N ASP A 106 -17.87 10.75 -5.58
CA ASP A 106 -19.09 10.52 -4.79
C ASP A 106 -18.85 9.48 -3.69
N ALA A 107 -18.14 8.38 -4.01
CA ALA A 107 -17.75 7.38 -3.03
C ALA A 107 -16.82 7.95 -1.94
N ALA A 108 -15.87 8.81 -2.31
CA ALA A 108 -14.99 9.50 -1.38
C ALA A 108 -15.78 10.38 -0.39
N LEU A 109 -16.81 11.08 -0.86
CA LEU A 109 -17.69 11.88 -0.01
C LEU A 109 -18.44 11.01 1.00
N ILE A 110 -18.93 9.84 0.58
CA ILE A 110 -19.61 8.88 1.47
C ILE A 110 -18.65 8.40 2.56
N VAL A 111 -17.42 8.03 2.20
CA VAL A 111 -16.38 7.63 3.15
C VAL A 111 -16.11 8.75 4.16
N ALA A 112 -15.86 9.97 3.68
CA ALA A 112 -15.54 11.10 4.54
C ALA A 112 -16.65 11.38 5.56
N ARG A 113 -17.90 11.41 5.10
CA ARG A 113 -19.06 11.59 5.97
C ARG A 113 -19.24 10.42 6.95
N ALA A 114 -19.05 9.18 6.50
CA ALA A 114 -19.15 8.00 7.37
C ALA A 114 -18.11 8.01 8.51
N LEU A 115 -16.93 8.60 8.26
CA LEU A 115 -15.86 8.72 9.26
C LEU A 115 -16.00 9.94 10.17
N GLN A 116 -16.60 11.04 9.69
CA GLN A 116 -16.61 12.34 10.39
C GLN A 116 -17.97 12.70 11.01
N ASP A 117 -19.08 12.23 10.44
CA ASP A 117 -20.46 12.52 10.88
C ASP A 117 -21.08 11.27 11.52
N PRO A 118 -21.22 11.22 12.87
CA PRO A 118 -21.82 10.07 13.55
C PRO A 118 -23.24 9.74 13.08
N ASP A 119 -24.00 10.74 12.64
CA ASP A 119 -25.42 10.60 12.29
C ASP A 119 -25.63 10.30 10.80
N PHE A 120 -24.60 10.43 9.95
CA PHE A 120 -24.73 10.20 8.52
C PHE A 120 -24.95 8.72 8.17
N ASP A 121 -26.08 8.37 7.56
CA ASP A 121 -26.29 7.04 6.99
C ASP A 121 -27.06 7.19 5.68
N ASP A 122 -26.43 6.82 4.56
CA ASP A 122 -27.05 6.83 3.23
C ASP A 122 -27.51 5.43 2.77
N GLY A 123 -27.37 4.42 3.64
CA GLY A 123 -27.74 3.04 3.34
C GLY A 123 -26.82 2.35 2.34
N THR A 124 -25.67 2.93 1.96
CA THR A 124 -24.71 2.28 1.07
C THR A 124 -23.83 1.27 1.81
N TRP A 125 -23.24 0.32 1.07
CA TRP A 125 -22.29 -0.63 1.65
C TRP A 125 -21.02 0.07 2.12
N ILE A 126 -20.56 1.11 1.42
CA ILE A 126 -19.39 1.93 1.78
C ILE A 126 -19.61 2.59 3.14
N CYS A 127 -20.74 3.29 3.32
CA CYS A 127 -21.05 3.95 4.59
C CYS A 127 -21.08 2.95 5.75
N ARG A 128 -21.80 1.83 5.62
CA ARG A 128 -21.87 0.79 6.65
C ARG A 128 -20.52 0.17 6.97
N MET A 129 -19.71 -0.11 5.94
CA MET A 129 -18.37 -0.70 6.10
C MET A 129 -17.44 0.25 6.86
N MET A 130 -17.37 1.51 6.45
CA MET A 130 -16.50 2.50 7.09
C MET A 130 -16.94 2.82 8.52
N LYS A 131 -18.25 2.93 8.79
CA LYS A 131 -18.77 3.08 10.15
C LYS A 131 -18.44 1.88 11.04
N SER A 132 -18.63 0.66 10.53
CA SER A 132 -18.26 -0.55 11.26
C SER A 132 -16.77 -0.59 11.56
N PHE A 133 -15.92 -0.27 10.58
CA PHE A 133 -14.47 -0.27 10.73
C PHE A 133 -14.01 0.77 11.77
N LYS A 134 -14.53 1.99 11.68
CA LYS A 134 -14.23 3.06 12.65
C LYS A 134 -14.62 2.66 14.07
N HIS A 135 -15.84 2.17 14.25
CA HIS A 135 -16.35 1.76 15.55
C HIS A 135 -15.56 0.60 16.17
N ASN A 136 -15.24 -0.40 15.36
CA ASN A 136 -14.56 -1.61 15.81
C ASN A 136 -13.08 -1.35 16.15
N HIS A 137 -12.42 -0.46 15.40
CA HIS A 137 -10.96 -0.31 15.45
C HIS A 137 -10.50 1.10 15.75
N ILE A 138 -10.82 2.06 14.88
CA ILE A 138 -10.23 3.41 14.92
C ILE A 138 -10.58 4.16 16.20
N ASP A 139 -11.81 4.03 16.70
CA ASP A 139 -12.23 4.66 17.97
C ASP A 139 -11.50 4.12 19.21
N ARG A 140 -10.77 3.00 19.05
CA ARG A 140 -9.99 2.34 20.10
C ARG A 140 -8.48 2.49 19.90
N ALA A 141 -8.06 3.16 18.83
CA ALA A 141 -6.66 3.23 18.42
C ALA A 141 -5.83 4.30 19.18
N GLY A 142 -6.49 5.14 20.00
CA GLY A 142 -5.91 6.31 20.63
C GLY A 142 -6.33 7.60 19.92
N PRO A 143 -6.47 8.74 20.62
CA PRO A 143 -7.03 9.96 20.03
C PRO A 143 -6.17 10.56 18.91
N ASN A 144 -4.83 10.48 18.99
CA ASN A 144 -3.98 11.03 17.93
C ASN A 144 -3.95 10.12 16.70
N VAL A 145 -3.84 8.80 16.91
CA VAL A 145 -3.95 7.80 15.84
C VAL A 145 -5.31 7.89 15.15
N ALA A 146 -6.41 7.93 15.90
CA ALA A 146 -7.76 8.00 15.35
C ALA A 146 -7.96 9.25 14.47
N ARG A 147 -7.52 10.41 14.97
CA ARG A 147 -7.58 11.66 14.22
C ARG A 147 -6.75 11.58 12.94
N ARG A 148 -5.47 11.17 13.04
CA ARG A 148 -4.58 11.07 11.86
C ARG A 148 -5.13 10.11 10.83
N PHE A 149 -5.61 8.94 11.25
CA PHE A 149 -6.21 7.97 10.35
C PHE A 149 -7.41 8.57 9.61
N VAL A 150 -8.34 9.23 10.31
CA VAL A 150 -9.51 9.84 9.65
C VAL A 150 -9.09 10.92 8.66
N ASP A 151 -8.18 11.82 9.05
CA ASP A 151 -7.68 12.90 8.17
C ASP A 151 -7.00 12.34 6.91
N ASN A 152 -6.09 11.37 7.09
CA ASN A 152 -5.34 10.75 6.01
C ASN A 152 -6.22 9.85 5.12
N PHE A 153 -7.16 9.11 5.68
CA PHE A 153 -8.04 8.23 4.90
C PHE A 153 -9.01 9.04 4.04
N CYS A 154 -9.56 10.15 4.56
CA CYS A 154 -10.35 11.09 3.77
C CYS A 154 -9.53 11.69 2.61
N THR A 155 -8.28 12.09 2.88
CA THR A 155 -7.36 12.61 1.86
C THR A 155 -7.06 11.55 0.79
N TYR A 156 -6.79 10.30 1.20
CA TYR A 156 -6.56 9.18 0.30
C TYR A 156 -7.73 8.98 -0.68
N VAL A 157 -8.96 8.82 -0.16
CA VAL A 157 -10.12 8.54 -1.03
C VAL A 157 -10.46 9.70 -1.96
N GLU A 158 -10.23 10.95 -1.53
CA GLU A 158 -10.40 12.15 -2.36
C GLU A 158 -9.40 12.17 -3.53
N ILE A 159 -8.11 11.90 -3.24
CA ILE A 159 -7.05 11.98 -4.25
C ILE A 159 -7.09 10.78 -5.22
N VAL A 160 -7.51 9.59 -4.79
CA VAL A 160 -7.68 8.43 -5.68
C VAL A 160 -8.63 8.74 -6.85
N GLY A 161 -9.66 9.59 -6.67
CA GLY A 161 -10.50 10.06 -7.78
C GLY A 161 -9.72 10.83 -8.87
N THR A 162 -8.62 11.49 -8.50
CA THR A 162 -7.70 12.14 -9.45
C THR A 162 -6.95 11.12 -10.30
N GLU A 163 -6.65 9.94 -9.76
CA GLU A 163 -5.99 8.86 -10.51
C GLU A 163 -6.83 8.39 -11.70
N ALA A 164 -8.13 8.22 -11.49
CA ALA A 164 -9.07 7.90 -12.56
C ALA A 164 -9.04 8.97 -13.66
N THR A 165 -8.99 10.25 -13.29
CA THR A 165 -8.90 11.38 -14.24
C THR A 165 -7.59 11.37 -15.04
N LEU A 166 -6.45 11.09 -14.40
CA LEU A 166 -5.16 10.97 -15.09
C LEU A 166 -5.16 9.81 -16.09
N ARG A 167 -5.79 8.69 -15.72
CA ARG A 167 -5.95 7.50 -16.56
C ARG A 167 -6.81 7.79 -17.80
N GLU A 168 -7.95 8.46 -17.64
CA GLU A 168 -8.83 8.90 -18.74
C GLU A 168 -8.08 9.80 -19.75
N ARG A 169 -7.18 10.65 -19.25
CA ARG A 169 -6.36 11.55 -20.08
C ARG A 169 -5.09 10.89 -20.63
N ASN A 170 -4.79 9.66 -20.23
CA ASN A 170 -3.54 8.97 -20.52
C ASN A 170 -2.30 9.83 -20.17
N GLU A 171 -2.40 10.55 -19.05
CA GLU A 171 -1.38 11.46 -18.58
C GLU A 171 -0.40 10.72 -17.66
N VAL A 172 0.89 10.95 -17.86
CA VAL A 172 1.96 10.38 -17.03
C VAL A 172 2.73 11.54 -16.45
N LEU A 173 2.73 11.63 -15.11
CA LEU A 173 3.41 12.66 -14.33
C LEU A 173 4.94 12.58 -14.49
N ASP A 174 5.63 13.66 -14.11
CA ASP A 174 7.08 13.61 -13.90
C ASP A 174 7.43 12.94 -12.55
N ILE A 175 8.72 12.63 -12.33
CA ILE A 175 9.16 11.90 -11.14
C ILE A 175 8.75 12.61 -9.83
N PRO A 176 9.02 13.92 -9.62
CA PRO A 176 8.65 14.59 -8.37
C PRO A 176 7.14 14.64 -8.13
N SER A 177 6.34 14.95 -9.18
CA SER A 177 4.89 15.00 -9.06
C SER A 177 4.30 13.62 -8.80
N TYR A 178 4.86 12.58 -9.42
CA TYR A 178 4.47 11.20 -9.17
C TYR A 178 4.75 10.77 -7.73
N ILE A 179 5.92 11.08 -7.16
CA ILE A 179 6.22 10.75 -5.75
C ILE A 179 5.22 11.43 -4.81
N ALA A 180 4.96 12.73 -5.00
CA ALA A 180 4.01 13.46 -4.18
C ALA A 180 2.60 12.87 -4.29
N PHE A 181 2.16 12.55 -5.51
CA PHE A 181 0.87 11.93 -5.79
C PHE A 181 0.76 10.53 -5.17
N ARG A 182 1.76 9.68 -5.40
CA ARG A 182 1.74 8.27 -5.00
C ARG A 182 1.84 8.06 -3.49
N ARG A 183 2.46 8.99 -2.75
CA ARG A 183 2.37 9.02 -1.27
C ARG A 183 0.94 9.13 -0.77
N GLU A 184 0.07 9.79 -1.53
CA GLU A 184 -1.34 9.95 -1.17
C GLU A 184 -2.24 8.87 -1.79
N THR A 185 -1.89 8.26 -2.94
CA THR A 185 -2.75 7.25 -3.59
C THR A 185 -2.33 5.79 -3.40
N SER A 186 -1.11 5.50 -2.92
CA SER A 186 -0.65 4.12 -2.69
C SER A 186 -1.30 3.40 -1.51
N ALA A 187 -2.15 4.10 -0.74
CA ALA A 187 -2.74 3.68 0.53
C ALA A 187 -1.73 3.37 1.67
N VAL A 188 -0.41 3.38 1.42
CA VAL A 188 0.62 3.06 2.42
C VAL A 188 0.54 3.98 3.64
N ARG A 189 0.22 5.27 3.45
CA ARG A 189 -0.05 6.23 4.53
C ARG A 189 -1.11 5.71 5.52
N THR A 190 -2.24 5.24 5.00
CA THR A 190 -3.35 4.74 5.84
C THR A 190 -2.96 3.48 6.61
N CYS A 191 -2.12 2.64 6.01
CA CYS A 191 -1.53 1.47 6.68
C CYS A 191 -0.56 1.87 7.80
N PHE A 192 0.26 2.89 7.56
CA PHE A 192 1.22 3.42 8.52
C PHE A 192 0.53 4.09 9.72
N ASP A 193 -0.66 4.68 9.54
CA ASP A 193 -1.43 5.24 10.65
C ASP A 193 -1.76 4.20 11.73
N LEU A 194 -1.89 2.92 11.38
CA LEU A 194 -2.12 1.83 12.34
C LEU A 194 -0.86 1.25 12.98
N VAL A 195 0.34 1.67 12.57
CA VAL A 195 1.60 1.18 13.15
C VAL A 195 1.66 1.49 14.64
N GLU A 196 1.36 2.73 15.02
CA GLU A 196 1.37 3.19 16.41
C GLU A 196 0.41 2.38 17.28
N TYR A 197 -0.81 2.15 16.80
CA TYR A 197 -1.77 1.28 17.48
C TYR A 197 -1.22 -0.14 17.68
N CYS A 198 -0.58 -0.70 16.65
CA CYS A 198 -0.01 -2.05 16.71
C CYS A 198 1.21 -2.17 17.64
N VAL A 199 1.98 -1.10 17.86
CA VAL A 199 3.07 -1.05 18.84
C VAL A 199 2.66 -0.50 20.21
N GLY A 200 1.37 -0.18 20.39
CA GLY A 200 0.81 0.34 21.64
C GLY A 200 1.29 1.77 21.98
N LEU A 201 1.37 2.64 20.98
CA LEU A 201 1.75 4.03 21.10
C LEU A 201 0.65 4.96 20.54
N ASP A 202 0.68 6.23 20.98
CA ASP A 202 -0.16 7.32 20.47
C ASP A 202 0.67 8.61 20.49
N LEU A 203 1.61 8.70 19.56
CA LEU A 203 2.61 9.77 19.49
C LEU A 203 1.93 11.14 19.31
N PRO A 204 2.42 12.18 20.03
CA PRO A 204 1.99 13.55 19.82
C PRO A 204 2.23 14.03 18.39
N GLN A 205 1.39 14.96 17.92
CA GLN A 205 1.47 15.51 16.56
C GLN A 205 2.84 16.14 16.25
N HIS A 206 3.48 16.79 17.23
CA HIS A 206 4.79 17.43 17.03
C HIS A 206 5.91 16.43 16.66
N VAL A 207 5.75 15.13 16.97
CA VAL A 207 6.69 14.09 16.54
C VAL A 207 6.52 13.80 15.05
N HIS A 208 5.28 13.78 14.54
CA HIS A 208 4.97 13.62 13.11
C HIS A 208 5.39 14.85 12.29
N GLU A 209 5.45 16.02 12.91
CA GLU A 209 5.95 17.26 12.32
C GLU A 209 7.47 17.40 12.40
N ASP A 210 8.15 16.53 13.16
CA ASP A 210 9.60 16.55 13.25
C ASP A 210 10.24 16.19 11.90
N PRO A 211 11.15 17.02 11.36
CA PRO A 211 11.72 16.79 10.03
C PRO A 211 12.47 15.46 9.90
N ILE A 212 13.06 14.94 10.98
CA ILE A 212 13.80 13.68 10.95
C ILE A 212 12.83 12.51 10.94
N PHE A 213 11.78 12.55 11.76
CA PHE A 213 10.72 11.55 11.72
C PHE A 213 10.03 11.53 10.35
N LEU A 214 9.64 12.71 9.84
CA LEU A 214 9.01 12.84 8.53
C LEU A 214 9.92 12.34 7.39
N SER A 215 11.24 12.56 7.50
CA SER A 215 12.22 12.03 6.55
C SER A 215 12.22 10.50 6.52
N GLY A 216 12.27 9.84 7.68
CA GLY A 216 12.20 8.38 7.77
C GLY A 216 10.85 7.83 7.32
N TYR A 217 9.77 8.44 7.77
CA TYR A 217 8.39 8.11 7.39
C TYR A 217 8.20 8.13 5.86
N ASN A 218 8.58 9.23 5.20
CA ASN A 218 8.48 9.35 3.75
C ASN A 218 9.40 8.37 3.02
N ALA A 219 10.62 8.15 3.52
CA ALA A 219 11.54 7.18 2.92
C ALA A 219 10.98 5.75 2.95
N ALA A 220 10.42 5.34 4.09
CA ALA A 220 9.80 4.03 4.22
C ALA A 220 8.57 3.88 3.33
N MET A 221 7.72 4.92 3.26
CA MET A 221 6.54 4.93 2.39
C MET A 221 6.95 4.78 0.92
N ASP A 222 7.93 5.56 0.47
CA ASP A 222 8.48 5.50 -0.88
C ASP A 222 9.03 4.10 -1.17
N LEU A 223 9.82 3.52 -0.27
CA LEU A 223 10.33 2.15 -0.44
C LEU A 223 9.20 1.12 -0.67
N VAL A 224 8.11 1.21 0.09
CA VAL A 224 6.97 0.29 -0.03
C VAL A 224 6.29 0.43 -1.39
N PHE A 225 5.90 1.64 -1.81
CA PHE A 225 5.18 1.79 -3.07
C PHE A 225 6.09 1.66 -4.30
N TRP A 226 7.37 2.02 -4.24
CA TRP A 226 8.32 1.77 -5.33
C TRP A 226 8.53 0.27 -5.56
N ALA A 227 8.63 -0.52 -4.48
CA ALA A 227 8.70 -1.97 -4.58
C ALA A 227 7.39 -2.55 -5.14
N ASN A 228 6.23 -2.06 -4.69
CA ASN A 228 4.94 -2.47 -5.24
C ASN A 228 4.86 -2.19 -6.75
N ASP A 229 5.13 -0.97 -7.19
CA ASP A 229 5.11 -0.57 -8.60
C ASP A 229 6.07 -1.43 -9.44
N LEU A 230 7.25 -1.77 -8.93
CA LEU A 230 8.19 -2.65 -9.61
C LEU A 230 7.59 -4.05 -9.84
N PHE A 231 7.00 -4.65 -8.80
CA PHE A 231 6.43 -6.00 -8.88
C PHE A 231 5.12 -6.03 -9.67
N SER A 232 4.33 -4.96 -9.60
CA SER A 232 3.05 -4.83 -10.31
C SER A 232 3.21 -4.41 -11.78
N TYR A 233 4.35 -3.81 -12.17
CA TYR A 233 4.57 -3.24 -13.50
C TYR A 233 4.09 -4.13 -14.64
N ASN A 234 4.49 -5.40 -14.65
CA ASN A 234 4.16 -6.30 -15.77
C ASN A 234 2.67 -6.61 -15.87
N MET A 235 1.97 -6.68 -14.73
CA MET A 235 0.52 -6.82 -14.69
C MET A 235 -0.15 -5.51 -15.14
N GLU A 236 0.24 -4.38 -14.59
CA GLU A 236 -0.37 -3.07 -14.87
C GLU A 236 -0.19 -2.64 -16.33
N GLN A 237 1.02 -2.78 -16.88
CA GLN A 237 1.27 -2.48 -18.29
C GLN A 237 0.42 -3.36 -19.21
N SER A 238 0.21 -4.64 -18.85
CA SER A 238 -0.63 -5.53 -19.64
C SER A 238 -2.09 -5.09 -19.62
N LYS A 239 -2.59 -4.55 -18.50
CA LYS A 239 -3.95 -4.02 -18.38
C LYS A 239 -4.12 -2.63 -19.01
N GLY A 240 -3.05 -2.01 -19.54
CA GLY A 240 -3.08 -0.62 -19.99
C GLY A 240 -3.10 0.41 -18.85
N HIS A 241 -2.89 -0.01 -17.60
CA HIS A 241 -2.85 0.83 -16.40
C HIS A 241 -1.42 1.34 -16.09
N GLY A 242 -0.53 1.41 -17.10
CA GLY A 242 0.87 1.74 -16.88
C GLY A 242 1.17 3.19 -16.51
N GLY A 243 0.17 4.09 -16.54
CA GLY A 243 0.39 5.53 -16.37
C GLY A 243 0.72 5.96 -14.94
N ALA A 244 0.19 5.23 -13.94
CA ALA A 244 0.41 5.48 -12.53
C ALA A 244 1.44 4.52 -11.92
N ASN A 245 2.55 4.28 -12.61
CA ASN A 245 3.63 3.38 -12.16
C ASN A 245 5.00 4.07 -12.29
N VAL A 246 5.81 4.04 -11.22
CA VAL A 246 7.11 4.73 -11.19
C VAL A 246 8.05 4.31 -12.31
N VAL A 247 8.02 3.04 -12.75
CA VAL A 247 8.88 2.55 -13.84
C VAL A 247 8.54 3.27 -15.15
N THR A 248 7.26 3.39 -15.47
CA THR A 248 6.79 4.15 -16.65
C THR A 248 7.15 5.63 -16.54
N VAL A 249 7.00 6.21 -15.34
CA VAL A 249 7.35 7.61 -15.07
C VAL A 249 8.83 7.86 -15.29
N ILE A 250 9.71 6.96 -14.83
CA ILE A 250 11.16 7.05 -15.03
C ILE A 250 11.50 6.92 -16.51
N MET A 251 10.96 5.91 -17.21
CA MET A 251 11.18 5.72 -18.65
C MET A 251 10.83 6.98 -19.45
N LYS A 252 9.63 7.54 -19.21
CA LYS A 252 9.16 8.76 -19.88
C LYS A 252 10.01 9.98 -19.51
N SER A 253 10.25 10.19 -18.22
CA SER A 253 10.94 11.40 -17.71
C SER A 253 12.41 11.45 -18.12
N LYS A 254 13.08 10.30 -18.23
CA LYS A 254 14.50 10.21 -18.56
C LYS A 254 14.79 9.75 -19.99
N GLY A 255 13.77 9.34 -20.75
CA GLY A 255 13.95 8.81 -22.10
C GLY A 255 14.78 7.53 -22.15
N VAL A 256 14.60 6.65 -21.16
CA VAL A 256 15.38 5.41 -20.99
C VAL A 256 14.52 4.17 -21.21
N ASP A 257 15.16 3.03 -21.48
CA ASP A 257 14.48 1.75 -21.61
C ASP A 257 14.02 1.18 -20.24
N LEU A 258 13.26 0.08 -20.29
CA LEU A 258 12.69 -0.55 -19.11
C LEU A 258 13.75 -1.04 -18.13
N GLN A 259 14.82 -1.70 -18.62
CA GLN A 259 15.84 -2.21 -17.71
C GLN A 259 16.59 -1.06 -17.02
N THR A 260 16.93 -0.01 -17.75
CA THR A 260 17.59 1.18 -17.20
C THR A 260 16.70 1.90 -16.18
N ALA A 261 15.39 1.95 -16.40
CA ALA A 261 14.44 2.51 -15.44
C ALA A 261 14.37 1.68 -14.14
N ILE A 262 14.39 0.35 -14.25
CA ILE A 262 14.43 -0.56 -13.10
C ILE A 262 15.76 -0.43 -12.34
N ASP A 263 16.88 -0.31 -13.04
CA ASP A 263 18.19 -0.12 -12.42
C ASP A 263 18.25 1.23 -11.67
N PHE A 264 17.65 2.29 -12.24
CA PHE A 264 17.47 3.58 -11.56
C PHE A 264 16.64 3.45 -10.29
N LEU A 265 15.50 2.73 -10.35
CA LEU A 265 14.66 2.43 -9.20
C LEU A 265 15.44 1.72 -8.10
N SER A 266 16.24 0.71 -8.45
CA SER A 266 17.08 -0.02 -7.49
C SER A 266 18.04 0.89 -6.74
N GLY A 267 18.77 1.77 -7.45
CA GLY A 267 19.67 2.72 -6.82
C GLY A 267 18.94 3.75 -5.95
N TYR A 268 17.71 4.14 -6.32
CA TYR A 268 16.89 5.02 -5.49
C TYR A 268 16.44 4.33 -4.20
N CYS A 269 16.07 3.04 -4.26
CA CYS A 269 15.77 2.24 -3.07
C CYS A 269 16.97 2.14 -2.11
N GLU A 270 18.20 2.04 -2.60
CA GLU A 270 19.40 2.09 -1.75
C GLU A 270 19.52 3.42 -1.01
N ALA A 271 19.30 4.55 -1.71
CA ALA A 271 19.35 5.88 -1.11
C ALA A 271 18.25 6.09 -0.05
N LEU A 272 17.02 5.68 -0.33
CA LEU A 272 15.91 5.76 0.61
C LEU A 272 16.12 4.85 1.83
N THR A 273 16.72 3.67 1.63
CA THR A 273 17.08 2.77 2.73
C THR A 273 18.09 3.43 3.67
N ALA A 274 19.14 4.05 3.12
CA ALA A 274 20.10 4.81 3.91
C ALA A 274 19.45 6.01 4.64
N GLN A 275 18.53 6.71 3.99
CA GLN A 275 17.77 7.83 4.59
C GLN A 275 16.93 7.38 5.79
N LEU A 276 16.24 6.24 5.69
CA LEU A 276 15.47 5.65 6.78
C LEU A 276 16.36 5.25 7.97
N GLN A 277 17.50 4.60 7.71
CA GLN A 277 18.47 4.23 8.74
C GLN A 277 19.06 5.47 9.44
N GLU A 278 19.35 6.52 8.68
CA GLU A 278 19.89 7.75 9.24
C GLU A 278 18.86 8.49 10.10
N ALA A 279 17.59 8.56 9.66
CA ALA A 279 16.50 9.11 10.46
C ALA A 279 16.36 8.38 11.80
N ARG A 280 16.36 7.03 11.76
CA ARG A 280 16.38 6.18 12.96
C ARG A 280 17.55 6.50 13.88
N ARG A 281 18.77 6.59 13.33
CA ARG A 281 20.01 6.86 14.09
C ARG A 281 19.95 8.23 14.78
N ILE A 282 19.50 9.27 14.07
CA ILE A 282 19.38 10.62 14.60
C ILE A 282 18.34 10.67 15.72
N LEU A 283 17.15 10.08 15.51
CA LEU A 283 16.11 10.01 16.55
C LEU A 283 16.59 9.29 17.81
N ALA A 284 17.27 8.15 17.65
CA ALA A 284 17.86 7.39 18.75
C ALA A 284 18.91 8.17 19.56
N SER A 285 19.57 9.16 18.94
CA SER A 285 20.57 9.99 19.62
C SER A 285 20.00 11.15 20.44
N ARG A 286 18.68 11.41 20.34
CA ARG A 286 18.02 12.47 21.11
C ARG A 286 17.87 12.09 22.59
N HIS A 287 17.76 13.08 23.46
CA HIS A 287 17.62 12.84 24.90
C HIS A 287 16.19 12.56 25.35
N ASP A 288 15.20 13.12 24.65
CA ASP A 288 13.79 12.97 25.01
C ASP A 288 13.27 11.57 24.63
N PRO A 289 12.74 10.78 25.59
CA PRO A 289 12.19 9.44 25.36
C PRO A 289 11.14 9.36 24.25
N VAL A 290 10.36 10.42 24.02
CA VAL A 290 9.36 10.42 22.95
C VAL A 290 10.01 10.22 21.58
N TYR A 291 11.24 10.71 21.40
CA TYR A 291 12.01 10.52 20.18
C TYR A 291 12.92 9.29 20.24
N CYS A 292 13.79 9.19 21.25
CA CYS A 292 14.84 8.16 21.24
C CYS A 292 14.34 6.75 21.54
N LYS A 293 13.10 6.61 22.02
CA LYS A 293 12.44 5.34 22.25
C LYS A 293 11.18 5.20 21.40
N ASP A 294 10.18 6.06 21.60
CA ASP A 294 8.85 5.82 21.03
C ASP A 294 8.82 6.09 19.52
N ALA A 295 9.37 7.22 19.05
CA ALA A 295 9.51 7.48 17.62
C ALA A 295 10.42 6.46 16.92
N VAL A 296 11.52 6.02 17.56
CA VAL A 296 12.39 4.96 17.03
C VAL A 296 11.63 3.65 16.85
N ARG A 297 10.78 3.26 17.80
CA ARG A 297 9.94 2.04 17.66
C ARG A 297 8.99 2.12 16.47
N VAL A 298 8.44 3.30 16.19
CA VAL A 298 7.57 3.52 15.03
C VAL A 298 8.38 3.50 13.72
N ILE A 299 9.57 4.10 13.69
CA ILE A 299 10.48 4.02 12.54
C ILE A 299 10.93 2.57 12.26
N ASP A 300 11.23 1.80 13.30
CA ASP A 300 11.58 0.38 13.18
C ASP A 300 10.42 -0.43 12.56
N ALA A 301 9.19 -0.14 13.01
CA ALA A 301 7.99 -0.73 12.45
C ALA A 301 7.71 -0.34 10.98
N PHE A 302 8.14 0.84 10.52
CA PHE A 302 8.12 1.17 9.10
C PHE A 302 9.18 0.35 8.31
N GLY A 303 10.32 0.05 8.92
CA GLY A 303 11.31 -0.89 8.37
C GLY A 303 10.74 -2.31 8.21
N ASP A 304 9.95 -2.77 9.19
CA ASP A 304 9.22 -4.04 9.10
C ASP A 304 8.25 -4.05 7.91
N TRP A 305 7.57 -2.94 7.65
CA TRP A 305 6.71 -2.77 6.49
C TRP A 305 7.46 -2.88 5.16
N VAL A 306 8.62 -2.23 5.05
CA VAL A 306 9.47 -2.29 3.83
C VAL A 306 9.88 -3.74 3.54
N ARG A 307 10.41 -4.44 4.55
CA ARG A 307 10.83 -5.83 4.38
C ARG A 307 9.64 -6.77 4.17
N GLY A 308 8.57 -6.57 4.92
CA GLY A 308 7.36 -7.39 4.86
C GLY A 308 6.67 -7.31 3.51
N ASN A 309 6.59 -6.12 2.92
CA ASN A 309 6.02 -5.93 1.58
C ASN A 309 6.82 -6.66 0.49
N ASP A 310 8.16 -6.60 0.54
CA ASP A 310 9.03 -7.36 -0.38
C ASP A 310 8.82 -8.87 -0.23
N GLN A 311 8.81 -9.37 1.01
CA GLN A 311 8.59 -10.79 1.28
C GLN A 311 7.21 -11.26 0.81
N TRP A 312 6.16 -10.49 1.12
CA TRP A 312 4.80 -10.78 0.69
C TRP A 312 4.65 -10.78 -0.83
N SER A 313 5.38 -9.91 -1.53
CA SER A 313 5.33 -9.81 -2.99
C SER A 313 5.79 -11.08 -3.72
N PHE A 314 6.54 -11.95 -3.06
CA PHE A 314 6.86 -13.29 -3.57
C PHE A 314 6.03 -14.41 -2.93
N ALA A 315 5.16 -14.10 -1.98
CA ALA A 315 4.24 -15.05 -1.34
C ALA A 315 2.82 -15.01 -1.94
N THR A 316 2.38 -13.87 -2.48
CA THR A 316 1.05 -13.69 -3.10
C THR A 316 1.04 -14.03 -4.59
N GLU A 317 -0.01 -14.67 -5.10
CA GLU A 317 -0.17 -14.90 -6.54
C GLU A 317 -0.47 -13.61 -7.35
N ARG A 318 -0.65 -12.44 -6.69
CA ARG A 318 -1.02 -11.17 -7.35
C ARG A 318 -0.10 -10.77 -8.51
N TYR A 319 1.22 -10.86 -8.32
CA TYR A 319 2.18 -10.30 -9.29
C TYR A 319 2.63 -11.33 -10.34
N PHE A 320 3.18 -12.46 -9.90
CA PHE A 320 3.75 -13.48 -10.81
C PHE A 320 2.96 -14.80 -10.80
N GLY A 321 1.78 -14.83 -10.18
CA GLY A 321 0.96 -16.04 -10.10
C GLY A 321 1.71 -17.21 -9.44
N LYS A 322 1.48 -18.41 -9.96
CA LYS A 322 2.13 -19.64 -9.50
C LYS A 322 3.64 -19.68 -9.79
N GLU A 323 4.14 -18.78 -10.63
CA GLU A 323 5.56 -18.72 -11.01
C GLU A 323 6.42 -17.90 -10.04
N ASN A 324 5.85 -17.36 -8.95
CA ASN A 324 6.57 -16.59 -7.92
C ASN A 324 7.92 -17.18 -7.53
N HIS A 325 7.98 -18.48 -7.23
CA HIS A 325 9.20 -19.16 -6.79
C HIS A 325 10.27 -19.20 -7.89
N ILE A 326 9.86 -19.28 -9.16
CA ILE A 326 10.75 -19.25 -10.32
C ILE A 326 11.29 -17.82 -10.48
N VAL A 327 10.40 -16.83 -10.51
CA VAL A 327 10.76 -15.41 -10.64
C VAL A 327 11.65 -14.95 -9.48
N LYS A 328 11.37 -15.38 -8.24
CA LYS A 328 12.21 -15.08 -7.08
C LYS A 328 13.63 -15.61 -7.25
N LYS A 329 13.79 -16.81 -7.83
CA LYS A 329 15.09 -17.45 -8.03
C LYS A 329 15.84 -16.86 -9.24
N SER A 330 15.17 -16.73 -10.38
CA SER A 330 15.76 -16.28 -11.64
C SER A 330 15.96 -14.77 -11.68
N ARG A 331 15.10 -14.03 -10.98
CA ARG A 331 14.90 -12.58 -11.08
C ARG A 331 14.50 -12.13 -12.50
N ILE A 332 14.05 -13.04 -13.36
CA ILE A 332 13.65 -12.73 -14.74
C ILE A 332 12.12 -12.76 -14.83
N VAL A 333 11.55 -11.69 -15.39
CA VAL A 333 10.12 -11.57 -15.66
C VAL A 333 9.91 -11.49 -17.17
N THR A 334 9.02 -12.33 -17.70
CA THR A 334 8.58 -12.28 -19.10
C THR A 334 7.43 -11.30 -19.23
N LEU A 335 7.54 -10.34 -20.15
CA LEU A 335 6.52 -9.33 -20.37
C LEU A 335 5.23 -9.97 -20.88
N ARG A 336 4.11 -9.62 -20.24
CA ARG A 336 2.77 -10.03 -20.66
C ARG A 336 2.37 -9.24 -21.89
N ALA A 337 1.74 -9.90 -22.84
CA ALA A 337 1.03 -9.22 -23.91
C ALA A 337 -0.11 -8.36 -23.32
N PRO A 338 -0.53 -7.28 -24.00
CA PRO A 338 -1.71 -6.52 -23.59
C PRO A 338 -2.91 -7.44 -23.33
N PHE A 339 -3.50 -7.30 -22.15
CA PHE A 339 -4.64 -8.06 -21.67
C PHE A 339 -5.89 -7.65 -22.44
N SER A 340 -6.74 -8.61 -22.83
CA SER A 340 -7.99 -8.33 -23.54
C SER A 340 -9.22 -8.17 -22.63
N ASP A 341 -9.20 -8.73 -21.41
CA ASP A 341 -10.41 -8.84 -20.56
C ASP A 341 -10.17 -8.32 -19.12
N SER A 342 -10.53 -7.08 -18.77
CA SER A 342 -10.56 -6.68 -17.36
C SER A 342 -11.72 -7.38 -16.64
N LEU A 343 -11.49 -7.86 -15.40
CA LEU A 343 -12.57 -8.36 -14.56
C LEU A 343 -13.30 -7.17 -13.95
N ALA A 344 -14.57 -6.98 -14.28
CA ALA A 344 -15.41 -6.00 -13.58
C ALA A 344 -15.74 -6.49 -12.16
N LEU A 345 -15.99 -5.55 -11.23
CA LEU A 345 -16.33 -5.86 -9.84
C LEU A 345 -17.49 -6.87 -9.71
N THR A 346 -18.44 -6.85 -10.65
CA THR A 346 -19.66 -7.66 -10.67
C THR A 346 -19.53 -9.01 -11.39
N GLU A 347 -18.40 -9.29 -12.05
CA GLU A 347 -18.10 -10.61 -12.64
C GLU A 347 -17.57 -11.60 -11.61
#